data_AF-A0A5C5UVA3-F1
#
_entry.id   AF-A0A5C5UVA3-F1
#
_cell.length_a   1.000
_cell.length_b   1.000
_cell.length_c   1.000
_cell.angle_alpha   90.00
_cell.angle_beta   90.00
_cell.angle_gamma   90.00
#
_symmetry.space_group_name_H-M   'P 1'
#
loop_
_entity.id
_entity.type
_entity.pdbx_description
1 polymer ?
#
loop_
_entity_poly.entity_id
_entity_poly.type
_entity_poly.pdbx_seq_one_letter_code
_entity_poly.pdbx_strand_id
1 'polypeptide(L)'
;MNARLAATYLFLSGCVGLAGCGGDAPSTSASLTPVSVDASRYLLTEEPDGAVGVIDAKESAADGEPLVLVGRIGGAANPWVDGRAAFTLIDASMSVVADGQESAEGEICTGDCCATERLGCITLVKFVDENGRVLPVDSRKLLGVAAEDMVVIRGKAKKDKSGNFTMLATGLYARK
;
A
#
# COMPACT_ATOMS: atom_id res chain seq x y z
N MET A 1 5.70 20.17 75.34
CA MET A 1 6.59 20.83 74.36
C MET A 1 5.72 21.70 73.47
N ASN A 2 5.76 22.99 73.78
CA ASN A 2 5.08 24.08 73.08
C ASN A 2 5.93 24.41 71.83
N ALA A 3 5.51 25.06 70.75
CA ALA A 3 4.48 26.06 70.60
C ALA A 3 4.07 26.17 69.11
N ARG A 4 2.90 26.78 68.93
CA ARG A 4 2.32 27.31 67.68
C ARG A 4 3.26 28.33 67.04
N LEU A 5 3.23 28.45 65.70
CA LEU A 5 3.31 29.77 65.07
C LEU A 5 2.67 29.74 63.67
N ALA A 6 1.61 30.53 63.57
CA ALA A 6 0.96 30.93 62.34
C ALA A 6 1.84 31.97 61.62
N ALA A 7 1.76 32.00 60.29
CA ALA A 7 2.10 33.18 59.51
C ALA A 7 1.23 33.20 58.25
N THR A 8 0.05 33.81 58.41
CA THR A 8 -0.72 34.40 57.32
C THR A 8 0.13 35.50 56.69
N TYR A 9 0.33 35.47 55.37
CA TYR A 9 0.62 36.70 54.62
C TYR A 9 -0.39 36.86 53.48
N LEU A 10 -0.81 38.11 53.40
CA LEU A 10 -1.96 38.67 52.73
C LEU A 10 -1.45 39.40 51.48
N PHE A 11 -2.24 39.33 50.41
CA PHE A 11 -2.45 40.39 49.40
C PHE A 11 -1.36 40.75 48.36
N LEU A 12 -1.78 40.55 47.10
CA LEU A 12 -2.03 41.59 46.09
C LEU A 12 -1.07 41.72 44.90
N SER A 13 -1.74 41.84 43.75
CA SER A 13 -1.38 42.65 42.58
C SER A 13 -0.57 41.95 41.49
N GLY A 14 -1.22 41.79 40.34
CA GLY A 14 -0.64 41.26 39.13
C GLY A 14 0.23 42.24 38.35
N CYS A 15 0.83 41.73 37.28
CA CYS A 15 1.23 42.47 36.09
C CYS A 15 1.10 41.52 34.89
N VAL A 16 0.20 41.87 33.99
CA VAL A 16 0.20 41.46 32.59
C VAL A 16 1.46 42.03 31.92
N GLY A 17 2.12 41.22 31.09
CA GLY A 17 3.25 41.65 30.26
C GLY A 17 3.47 40.69 29.09
N LEU A 18 3.01 41.11 27.92
CA LEU A 18 3.21 40.51 26.59
C LEU A 18 4.69 40.63 26.15
N ALA A 19 5.20 39.61 25.46
CA ALA A 19 6.08 39.70 24.27
C ALA A 19 6.84 38.37 24.05
N GLY A 20 6.13 37.35 23.55
CA GLY A 20 6.77 36.18 22.96
C GLY A 20 6.82 36.37 21.44
N CYS A 21 8.00 36.71 20.92
CA CYS A 21 8.27 36.85 19.49
C CYS A 21 7.90 35.53 18.78
N GLY A 22 6.81 35.55 18.01
CA GLY A 22 6.49 34.48 17.06
C GLY A 22 7.57 34.48 16.00
N GLY A 23 8.44 33.47 16.04
CA GLY A 23 9.36 33.19 14.95
C GLY A 23 8.53 32.79 13.73
N ASP A 24 8.53 33.65 12.72
CA ASP A 24 8.17 33.30 11.35
C ASP A 24 9.16 32.19 10.90
N ALA A 25 8.79 30.95 11.16
CA ALA A 25 9.39 29.83 10.48
C ALA A 25 9.02 29.98 9.01
N PRO A 26 9.99 29.99 8.08
CA PRO A 26 9.65 29.97 6.67
C PRO A 26 8.85 28.68 6.45
N SER A 27 7.57 28.85 6.17
CA SER A 27 6.74 27.81 5.61
C SER A 27 7.31 27.58 4.22
N THR A 28 8.32 26.70 4.15
CA THR A 28 8.74 26.07 2.90
C THR A 28 7.54 25.27 2.44
N SER A 29 6.60 25.95 1.77
CA SER A 29 5.75 25.35 0.78
C SER A 29 6.70 24.77 -0.26
N ALA A 30 7.10 23.53 -0.03
CA ALA A 30 7.73 22.72 -1.04
C ALA A 30 6.71 22.64 -2.18
N SER A 31 6.90 23.52 -3.16
CA SER A 31 6.28 23.40 -4.46
C SER A 31 6.60 21.99 -4.93
N LEU A 32 5.59 21.13 -4.96
CA LEU A 32 5.68 19.78 -5.48
C LEU A 32 5.90 19.92 -6.99
N THR A 33 7.13 20.18 -7.41
CA THR A 33 7.54 19.84 -8.76
C THR A 33 7.18 18.37 -8.96
N PRO A 34 6.32 18.03 -9.95
CA PRO A 34 5.97 16.64 -10.19
C PRO A 34 7.27 15.93 -10.55
N VAL A 35 7.77 15.11 -9.63
CA VAL A 35 8.85 14.17 -9.95
C VAL A 35 8.24 13.22 -10.96
N SER A 36 8.60 13.39 -12.23
CA SER A 36 8.23 12.46 -13.28
C SER A 36 8.93 11.14 -12.99
N VAL A 37 8.18 10.17 -12.48
CA VAL A 37 8.67 8.80 -12.32
C VAL A 37 8.82 8.19 -13.71
N ASP A 38 10.02 7.71 -14.03
CA ASP A 38 10.29 7.03 -15.29
C ASP A 38 9.67 5.62 -15.29
N ALA A 39 8.61 5.46 -16.07
CA ALA A 39 7.88 4.21 -16.25
C ALA A 39 8.75 3.06 -16.78
N SER A 40 9.73 3.37 -17.63
CA SER A 40 10.56 2.35 -18.30
C SER A 40 11.38 1.51 -17.32
N ARG A 41 11.66 2.05 -16.12
CA ARG A 41 12.34 1.33 -15.03
C ARG A 41 11.51 0.17 -14.46
N TYR A 42 10.20 0.20 -14.63
CA TYR A 42 9.25 -0.73 -14.02
C TYR A 42 8.57 -1.65 -15.04
N LEU A 43 8.72 -1.38 -16.34
CA LEU A 43 8.15 -2.21 -17.40
C LEU A 43 9.22 -3.17 -17.93
N LEU A 44 8.94 -4.46 -17.80
CA LEU A 44 9.78 -5.54 -18.32
C LEU A 44 9.42 -5.81 -19.78
N THR A 45 10.44 -6.03 -20.61
CA THR A 45 10.26 -6.39 -22.02
C THR A 45 10.05 -7.88 -22.23
N GLU A 46 10.48 -8.70 -21.27
CA GLU A 46 10.36 -10.16 -21.28
C GLU A 46 9.73 -10.63 -19.98
N GLU A 47 9.02 -11.75 -20.07
CA GLU A 47 8.42 -12.37 -18.90
C GLU A 47 9.50 -12.95 -17.98
N PRO A 48 9.53 -12.58 -16.68
CA PRO A 48 10.48 -13.17 -15.74
C PRO A 48 10.10 -14.62 -15.41
N ASP A 49 11.10 -15.49 -15.35
CA ASP A 49 10.93 -16.92 -15.03
C ASP A 49 10.47 -17.15 -13.58
N GLY A 50 9.92 -18.35 -13.33
CA GLY A 50 9.62 -18.83 -11.97
C GLY A 50 8.41 -18.15 -11.32
N ALA A 51 7.49 -17.62 -12.13
CA ALA A 51 6.26 -17.01 -11.63
C ALA A 51 5.38 -18.02 -10.88
N VAL A 52 4.94 -17.66 -9.68
CA VAL A 52 3.96 -18.43 -8.88
C VAL A 52 2.68 -17.63 -8.68
N GLY A 53 1.57 -18.32 -8.37
CA GLY A 53 0.30 -17.69 -8.06
C GLY A 53 0.31 -16.93 -6.72
N VAL A 54 -0.70 -16.09 -6.51
CA VAL A 54 -0.94 -15.38 -5.26
C VAL A 54 -1.26 -16.33 -4.11
N ILE A 55 -2.03 -17.39 -4.36
CA ILE A 55 -2.36 -18.41 -3.36
C ILE A 55 -1.08 -19.11 -2.89
N ASP A 56 -0.31 -19.67 -3.82
CA ASP A 56 0.95 -20.35 -3.51
C ASP A 56 1.97 -19.42 -2.85
N ALA A 57 2.07 -18.16 -3.29
CA ALA A 57 2.97 -17.17 -2.71
C ALA A 57 2.59 -16.83 -1.26
N LYS A 58 1.31 -16.72 -0.95
CA LYS A 58 0.84 -16.46 0.42
C LYS A 58 1.27 -17.56 1.36
N GLU A 59 1.23 -18.81 0.94
CA GLU A 59 1.64 -19.94 1.76
C GLU A 59 3.17 -20.00 1.90
N SER A 60 3.89 -19.95 0.78
CA SER A 60 5.30 -20.32 0.71
C SER A 60 6.30 -19.17 0.87
N ALA A 61 5.95 -17.93 0.53
CA ALA A 61 6.92 -16.84 0.49
C ALA A 61 7.40 -16.45 1.89
N ALA A 62 8.70 -16.19 2.06
CA ALA A 62 9.26 -15.62 3.29
C ALA A 62 9.40 -14.10 3.16
N ASP A 63 9.36 -13.39 4.30
CA ASP A 63 9.52 -11.93 4.31
C ASP A 63 10.89 -11.51 3.74
N GLY A 64 10.89 -10.53 2.84
CA GLY A 64 12.09 -9.98 2.21
C GLY A 64 12.65 -10.78 1.04
N GLU A 65 12.15 -12.00 0.78
CA GLU A 65 12.66 -12.86 -0.28
C GLU A 65 12.27 -12.36 -1.68
N PRO A 66 13.16 -12.50 -2.68
CA PRO A 66 12.81 -12.29 -4.07
C PRO A 66 11.66 -13.20 -4.51
N LEU A 67 10.74 -12.67 -5.29
CA LEU A 67 9.59 -13.39 -5.79
C LEU A 67 9.21 -12.91 -7.19
N VAL A 68 8.70 -13.84 -8.00
CA VAL A 68 7.98 -13.53 -9.23
C VAL A 68 6.55 -14.01 -9.07
N LEU A 69 5.60 -13.11 -9.26
CA LEU A 69 4.19 -13.32 -8.98
C LEU A 69 3.38 -13.19 -10.26
N VAL A 70 2.50 -14.13 -10.55
CA VAL A 70 1.53 -14.03 -11.65
C VAL A 70 0.12 -13.89 -11.11
N GLY A 71 -0.67 -13.03 -11.75
CA GLY A 71 -2.08 -12.86 -11.41
C GLY A 71 -2.77 -11.89 -12.35
N ARG A 72 -4.02 -11.59 -12.02
CA ARG A 72 -4.85 -10.63 -12.74
C ARG A 72 -5.06 -9.38 -11.89
N ILE A 73 -4.99 -8.20 -12.48
CA ILE A 73 -5.31 -6.96 -11.77
C ILE A 73 -6.83 -6.94 -11.53
N GLY A 74 -7.26 -7.05 -10.27
CA GLY A 74 -8.67 -7.27 -9.97
C GLY A 74 -8.91 -7.84 -8.58
N GLY A 75 -9.97 -8.62 -8.43
CA GLY A 75 -10.37 -9.21 -7.14
C GLY A 75 -10.99 -8.22 -6.15
N ALA A 76 -11.36 -7.02 -6.60
CA ALA A 76 -12.15 -6.05 -5.85
C ALA A 76 -12.96 -5.19 -6.82
N ALA A 77 -14.07 -4.62 -6.36
CA ALA A 77 -14.88 -3.70 -7.18
C ALA A 77 -14.05 -2.52 -7.74
N ASN A 78 -13.08 -2.04 -6.95
CA ASN A 78 -12.03 -1.14 -7.42
C ASN A 78 -10.66 -1.71 -7.01
N PRO A 79 -9.82 -2.18 -7.95
CA PRO A 79 -8.50 -2.72 -7.63
C PRO A 79 -7.45 -1.61 -7.44
N TRP A 80 -7.76 -0.33 -7.70
CA TRP A 80 -6.78 0.74 -7.74
C TRP A 80 -6.60 1.47 -6.41
N VAL A 81 -5.37 1.88 -6.12
CA VAL A 81 -5.08 2.88 -5.09
C VAL A 81 -4.80 4.22 -5.79
N ASP A 82 -5.78 5.12 -5.78
CA ASP A 82 -5.68 6.38 -6.54
C ASP A 82 -4.44 7.20 -6.16
N GLY A 83 -3.70 7.64 -7.19
CA GLY A 83 -2.49 8.45 -7.01
C GLY A 83 -1.30 7.70 -6.41
N ARG A 84 -1.34 6.37 -6.36
CA ARG A 84 -0.22 5.51 -5.96
C ARG A 84 -0.01 4.39 -6.96
N ALA A 85 1.24 3.94 -7.07
CA ALA A 85 1.58 2.82 -7.94
C ALA A 85 1.31 1.51 -7.18
N ALA A 86 0.05 1.30 -6.82
CA ALA A 86 -0.42 0.13 -6.10
C ALA A 86 -1.78 -0.32 -6.60
N PHE A 87 -2.01 -1.63 -6.59
CA PHE A 87 -3.28 -2.24 -6.98
C PHE A 87 -3.45 -3.62 -6.36
N THR A 88 -4.70 -4.07 -6.28
CA THR A 88 -5.06 -5.44 -5.91
C THR A 88 -4.81 -6.38 -7.08
N LEU A 89 -4.16 -7.51 -6.79
CA LEU A 89 -3.92 -8.60 -7.71
C LEU A 89 -4.63 -9.84 -7.18
N ILE A 90 -5.46 -10.45 -8.01
CA ILE A 90 -6.08 -11.74 -7.75
C ILE A 90 -5.25 -12.86 -8.39
N ASP A 91 -5.23 -14.02 -7.75
CA ASP A 91 -4.59 -15.22 -8.26
C ASP A 91 -5.03 -15.55 -9.69
N ALA A 92 -4.08 -16.02 -10.51
CA ALA A 92 -4.29 -16.38 -11.91
C ALA A 92 -5.31 -17.52 -12.11
N SER A 93 -5.46 -18.40 -11.13
CA SER A 93 -6.40 -19.53 -11.17
C SER A 93 -7.85 -19.13 -10.87
N MET A 94 -8.07 -17.94 -10.31
CA MET A 94 -9.38 -17.52 -9.82
C MET A 94 -10.14 -16.71 -10.86
N SER A 95 -11.37 -17.09 -11.17
CA SER A 95 -12.30 -16.30 -11.98
C SER A 95 -13.14 -15.38 -11.13
N VAL A 96 -13.47 -14.19 -11.64
CA VAL A 96 -14.30 -13.22 -10.93
C VAL A 96 -15.76 -13.36 -11.39
N VAL A 97 -16.69 -13.51 -10.44
CA VAL A 97 -18.14 -13.52 -10.70
C VAL A 97 -18.80 -12.23 -10.18
N ALA A 98 -20.03 -11.96 -10.61
CA ALA A 98 -20.73 -10.74 -10.21
C ALA A 98 -21.07 -10.76 -8.71
N ASP A 99 -21.26 -9.56 -8.15
CA ASP A 99 -21.69 -9.39 -6.77
C ASP A 99 -23.03 -10.13 -6.49
N GLY A 100 -23.12 -10.78 -5.34
CA GLY A 100 -24.27 -11.55 -4.91
C GLY A 100 -24.44 -12.91 -5.61
N GLN A 101 -23.56 -13.28 -6.55
CA GLN A 101 -23.56 -14.63 -7.12
C GLN A 101 -22.83 -15.61 -6.20
N GLU A 102 -23.38 -16.82 -6.08
CA GLU A 102 -22.69 -17.93 -5.43
C GLU A 102 -21.41 -18.26 -6.20
N SER A 103 -20.27 -18.30 -5.49
CA SER A 103 -18.98 -18.61 -6.10
C SER A 103 -18.74 -20.12 -6.05
N ALA A 104 -18.50 -20.73 -7.21
CA ALA A 104 -18.04 -22.12 -7.27
C ALA A 104 -16.55 -22.23 -6.90
N GLU A 105 -16.02 -23.46 -6.90
CA GLU A 105 -14.59 -23.69 -6.76
C GLU A 105 -13.81 -22.97 -7.87
N GLY A 106 -12.78 -22.21 -7.49
CA GLY A 106 -12.01 -21.40 -8.45
C GLY A 106 -12.70 -20.10 -8.87
N GLU A 107 -13.83 -19.73 -8.27
CA GLU A 107 -14.52 -18.47 -8.51
C GLU A 107 -14.54 -17.60 -7.25
N ILE A 108 -14.64 -16.29 -7.44
CA ILE A 108 -14.86 -15.37 -6.32
C ILE A 108 -15.63 -14.11 -6.72
N CYS A 109 -16.60 -13.71 -5.90
CA CYS A 109 -17.36 -12.49 -6.14
C CYS A 109 -16.61 -11.24 -5.63
N THR A 110 -16.86 -10.07 -6.26
CA THR A 110 -16.24 -8.79 -5.85
C THR A 110 -16.97 -8.06 -4.72
N GLY A 111 -18.14 -8.56 -4.32
CA GLY A 111 -18.98 -8.01 -3.28
C GLY A 111 -18.38 -8.08 -1.87
N ASP A 112 -19.03 -7.36 -0.95
CA ASP A 112 -18.68 -7.37 0.46
C ASP A 112 -18.96 -8.73 1.12
N CYS A 113 -19.93 -9.49 0.61
CA CYS A 113 -20.24 -10.82 1.11
C CYS A 113 -19.10 -11.83 0.95
N CYS A 114 -18.23 -11.65 -0.06
CA CYS A 114 -17.06 -12.50 -0.31
C CYS A 114 -15.74 -11.86 0.17
N ALA A 115 -15.79 -10.76 0.93
CA ALA A 115 -14.59 -9.98 1.26
C ALA A 115 -13.55 -10.77 2.06
N THR A 116 -14.00 -11.66 2.94
CA THR A 116 -13.11 -12.46 3.79
C THR A 116 -12.45 -13.58 2.99
N GLU A 117 -13.22 -14.28 2.17
CA GLU A 117 -12.80 -15.36 1.29
C GLU A 117 -11.75 -14.86 0.30
N ARG A 118 -11.96 -13.66 -0.26
CA ARG A 118 -11.01 -13.01 -1.17
C ARG A 118 -9.63 -12.81 -0.56
N LEU A 119 -9.51 -12.61 0.76
CA LEU A 119 -8.20 -12.44 1.40
C LEU A 119 -7.27 -13.65 1.19
N GLY A 120 -7.81 -14.84 0.91
CA GLY A 120 -7.03 -16.03 0.57
C GLY A 120 -6.39 -15.98 -0.82
N CYS A 121 -7.00 -15.29 -1.78
CA CYS A 121 -6.57 -15.31 -3.18
C CYS A 121 -6.17 -13.95 -3.76
N ILE A 122 -6.24 -12.86 -2.98
CA ILE A 122 -5.79 -11.52 -3.39
C ILE A 122 -4.57 -11.04 -2.61
N THR A 123 -3.73 -10.22 -3.24
CA THR A 123 -2.68 -9.46 -2.56
C THR A 123 -2.63 -8.02 -3.06
N LEU A 124 -2.06 -7.14 -2.25
CA LEU A 124 -1.73 -5.79 -2.66
C LEU A 124 -0.33 -5.77 -3.28
N VAL A 125 -0.24 -5.26 -4.50
CA VAL A 125 1.02 -4.99 -5.19
C VAL A 125 1.36 -3.52 -5.02
N LYS A 126 2.62 -3.22 -4.69
CA LYS A 126 3.13 -1.85 -4.51
C LYS A 126 4.43 -1.70 -5.28
N PHE A 127 4.47 -0.82 -6.27
CA PHE A 127 5.71 -0.44 -6.93
C PHE A 127 6.46 0.53 -6.04
N VAL A 128 7.73 0.22 -5.79
CA VAL A 128 8.55 0.96 -4.84
C VAL A 128 9.79 1.57 -5.47
N ASP A 129 10.27 2.65 -4.88
CA ASP A 129 11.59 3.19 -5.17
C ASP A 129 12.71 2.35 -4.49
N GLU A 130 13.96 2.77 -4.68
CA GLU A 130 15.14 2.14 -4.10
C GLU A 130 15.13 2.13 -2.55
N ASN A 131 14.32 2.99 -1.93
CA ASN A 131 14.15 3.08 -0.48
C ASN A 131 12.94 2.27 0.02
N GLY A 132 12.25 1.54 -0.87
CA GLY A 132 11.05 0.76 -0.53
C GLY A 132 9.79 1.62 -0.35
N ARG A 133 9.79 2.87 -0.81
CA ARG A 133 8.63 3.77 -0.72
C ARG A 133 7.74 3.61 -1.95
N VAL A 134 6.43 3.56 -1.74
CA VAL A 134 5.46 3.46 -2.84
C VAL A 134 5.50 4.71 -3.69
N LEU A 135 5.55 4.53 -5.02
CA LEU A 135 5.65 5.65 -5.95
C LEU A 135 4.37 6.52 -5.92
N PRO A 136 4.49 7.86 -5.88
CA PRO A 136 3.35 8.78 -5.78
C PRO A 136 2.71 9.08 -7.15
N VAL A 137 2.48 8.05 -7.96
CA VAL A 137 1.88 8.14 -9.30
C VAL A 137 0.92 6.97 -9.50
N ASP A 138 -0.22 7.22 -10.13
CA ASP A 138 -1.23 6.19 -10.38
C ASP A 138 -0.71 5.05 -11.27
N SER A 139 -0.97 3.80 -10.90
CA SER A 139 -0.54 2.61 -11.66
C SER A 139 -0.97 2.62 -13.12
N ARG A 140 -2.17 3.10 -13.44
CA ARG A 140 -2.69 3.16 -14.82
C ARG A 140 -1.86 4.13 -15.66
N LYS A 141 -1.45 5.24 -15.05
CA LYS A 141 -0.60 6.27 -15.70
C LYS A 141 0.85 5.83 -15.81
N LEU A 142 1.38 5.17 -14.78
CA LEU A 142 2.78 4.72 -14.74
C LEU A 142 3.03 3.51 -15.65
N LEU A 143 2.16 2.51 -15.58
CA LEU A 143 2.40 1.19 -16.17
C LEU A 143 1.57 0.93 -17.43
N GLY A 144 0.57 1.78 -17.71
CA GLY A 144 -0.31 1.60 -18.87
C GLY A 144 -1.20 0.35 -18.78
N VAL A 145 -1.51 -0.10 -17.56
CA VAL A 145 -2.32 -1.30 -17.27
C VAL A 145 -3.80 -0.97 -17.04
N ALA A 146 -4.65 -1.94 -17.30
CA ALA A 146 -6.09 -1.92 -17.06
C ALA A 146 -6.51 -2.97 -16.02
N ALA A 147 -7.79 -2.91 -15.61
CA ALA A 147 -8.37 -3.96 -14.80
C ALA A 147 -8.52 -5.22 -15.68
N GLU A 148 -8.46 -6.38 -15.07
CA GLU A 148 -8.47 -7.70 -15.71
C GLU A 148 -7.21 -8.06 -16.52
N ASP A 149 -6.23 -7.17 -16.64
CA ASP A 149 -4.94 -7.50 -17.26
C ASP A 149 -4.23 -8.62 -16.49
N MET A 150 -3.78 -9.65 -17.22
CA MET A 150 -2.87 -10.67 -16.70
C MET A 150 -1.45 -10.13 -16.68
N VAL A 151 -0.81 -10.17 -15.51
CA VAL A 151 0.51 -9.57 -15.31
C VAL A 151 1.43 -10.52 -14.55
N VAL A 152 2.73 -10.42 -14.86
CA VAL A 152 3.80 -11.08 -14.13
C VAL A 152 4.68 -10.01 -13.49
N ILE A 153 4.83 -10.07 -12.17
CA ILE A 153 5.42 -9.02 -11.35
C ILE A 153 6.67 -9.57 -10.68
N ARG A 154 7.80 -8.90 -10.89
CA ARG A 154 9.06 -9.19 -10.19
C ARG A 154 9.21 -8.25 -9.00
N GLY A 155 9.63 -8.79 -7.85
CA GLY A 155 9.76 -7.99 -6.66
C GLY A 155 10.26 -8.78 -5.46
N LYS A 156 9.85 -8.33 -4.28
CA LYS A 156 10.10 -9.02 -3.01
C LYS A 156 8.79 -9.22 -2.26
N ALA A 157 8.68 -10.36 -1.59
CA ALA A 157 7.60 -10.62 -0.65
C ALA A 157 7.76 -9.73 0.59
N LYS A 158 6.65 -9.17 1.06
CA LYS A 158 6.56 -8.55 2.38
C LYS A 158 5.46 -9.27 3.17
N LYS A 159 5.85 -9.93 4.25
CA LYS A 159 4.93 -10.57 5.20
C LYS A 159 5.03 -9.87 6.54
N ASP A 160 3.90 -9.34 7.02
CA ASP A 160 3.85 -8.78 8.37
C ASP A 160 3.67 -9.87 9.44
N LYS A 161 3.71 -9.47 10.71
CA LYS A 161 3.55 -10.37 11.86
C LYS A 161 2.17 -11.03 11.93
N SER A 162 1.18 -10.49 11.24
CA SER A 162 -0.17 -11.04 11.13
C SER A 162 -0.31 -11.99 9.93
N GLY A 163 0.77 -12.22 9.17
CA GLY A 163 0.77 -13.08 7.99
C GLY A 163 0.24 -12.40 6.73
N ASN A 164 -0.04 -11.09 6.76
CA ASN A 164 -0.50 -10.40 5.56
C ASN A 164 0.64 -10.30 4.55
N PHE A 165 0.39 -10.84 3.37
CA PHE A 165 1.31 -10.81 2.25
C PHE A 165 1.04 -9.60 1.34
N THR A 166 2.08 -8.83 1.04
CA THR A 166 2.11 -7.74 0.07
C THR A 166 3.30 -7.94 -0.86
N MET A 167 3.13 -7.66 -2.14
CA MET A 167 4.23 -7.68 -3.12
C MET A 167 4.87 -6.29 -3.25
N LEU A 168 6.17 -6.18 -2.97
CA LEU A 168 6.96 -4.98 -3.24
C LEU A 168 7.59 -5.11 -4.64
N ALA A 169 6.92 -4.56 -5.64
CA ALA A 169 7.25 -4.70 -7.04
C ALA A 169 8.36 -3.74 -7.49
N THR A 170 9.24 -4.28 -8.34
CA THR A 170 10.30 -3.52 -9.04
C THR A 170 10.27 -3.75 -10.54
N GLY A 171 9.34 -4.56 -11.04
CA GLY A 171 9.12 -4.77 -12.47
C GLY A 171 7.78 -5.46 -12.73
N LEU A 172 7.19 -5.17 -13.88
CA LEU A 172 5.97 -5.79 -14.39
C LEU A 172 6.11 -6.10 -15.87
N TYR A 173 5.70 -7.30 -16.23
CA TYR A 173 5.45 -7.73 -17.59
C TYR A 173 3.94 -7.92 -17.76
N ALA A 174 3.35 -7.36 -18.82
CA ALA A 174 1.94 -7.56 -19.15
C ALA A 174 1.81 -8.72 -20.14
N ARG A 175 1.11 -9.79 -19.75
CA ARG A 175 0.71 -10.87 -20.66
C ARG A 175 -0.50 -10.39 -21.44
N LYS A 176 -0.25 -9.81 -22.62
CA LYS A 176 -1.31 -9.42 -23.56
C LYS A 176 -1.83 -10.62 -24.33
#